data_AF-A0A951HHL3-F1
#
_entry.id   AF-A0A951HHL3-F1
#
_cell.length_a   1.000
_cell.length_b   1.000
_cell.length_c   1.000
_cell.angle_alpha   90.00
_cell.angle_beta   90.00
_cell.angle_gamma   90.00
#
_symmetry.space_group_name_H-M   'P 1'
#
loop_
_entity.id
_entity.type
_entity.pdbx_description
1 polymer ?
#
loop_
_entity_poly.entity_id
_entity_poly.type
_entity_poly.pdbx_seq_one_letter_code
_entity_poly.pdbx_strand_id
1 'polypeptide(L)'
;MRSGWRHGRAMRIARWTLLLGAALLGTATAAPQLLAWPYSVEIGRTTVYSDRPIPPEMRNVLARSDVLVAQSPLAEPNRERRLFLTDGGWRWDLLALTSRGAFGLRRPLRDAIIVNDSNVAADRVENGAPVGGVRSLSGVIAHETTHLLVADRLGEWRALLLPSWKSEGYADYVARESSLSDGDYARLRANGARRDAMFYYEARRRVADALRRNGGNVEAMLGGD
;
A
#
# COMPACT_ATOMS: atom_id res chain seq x y z
N MET A 1 -4.43 -11.69 -55.43
CA MET A 1 -3.31 -11.85 -54.47
C MET A 1 -2.95 -10.57 -53.68
N ARG A 2 -3.91 -9.71 -53.27
CA ARG A 2 -3.63 -8.49 -52.45
C ARG A 2 -4.04 -8.59 -50.97
N SER A 3 -4.70 -9.70 -50.57
CA SER A 3 -5.27 -9.85 -49.23
C SER A 3 -4.22 -10.18 -48.15
N GLY A 4 -3.31 -11.13 -48.39
CA GLY A 4 -2.34 -11.59 -47.35
C GLY A 4 -1.32 -10.55 -46.88
N TRP A 5 -0.95 -9.59 -47.73
CA TRP A 5 0.10 -8.61 -47.41
C TRP A 5 -0.38 -7.48 -46.47
N ARG A 6 -1.68 -7.19 -46.45
CA ARG A 6 -2.29 -6.22 -45.53
C ARG A 6 -2.49 -6.82 -44.13
N HIS A 7 -2.85 -8.10 -44.06
CA HIS A 7 -3.02 -8.84 -42.80
C HIS A 7 -1.70 -8.98 -42.03
N GLY A 8 -0.58 -9.26 -42.70
CA GLY A 8 0.74 -9.36 -42.05
C GLY A 8 1.26 -8.04 -41.47
N ARG A 9 1.00 -6.90 -42.13
CA ARG A 9 1.36 -5.57 -41.59
C ARG A 9 0.44 -5.12 -40.46
N ALA A 10 -0.87 -5.37 -40.56
CA ALA A 10 -1.82 -5.08 -39.48
C ALA A 10 -1.49 -5.86 -38.20
N MET A 11 -1.19 -7.17 -38.31
CA MET A 11 -0.77 -7.98 -37.16
C MET A 11 0.56 -7.52 -36.56
N ARG A 12 1.52 -7.10 -37.37
CA ARG A 12 2.79 -6.54 -36.88
C ARG A 12 2.57 -5.23 -36.12
N ILE A 13 1.77 -4.32 -36.66
CA ILE A 13 1.44 -3.04 -35.99
C ILE A 13 0.75 -3.33 -34.66
N ALA A 14 -0.30 -4.16 -34.66
CA ALA A 14 -1.02 -4.52 -33.43
C ALA A 14 -0.09 -5.11 -32.35
N ARG A 15 0.84 -5.99 -32.75
CA ARG A 15 1.82 -6.59 -31.84
C ARG A 15 2.80 -5.56 -31.27
N TRP A 16 3.29 -4.63 -32.08
CA TRP A 16 4.15 -3.54 -31.60
C TRP A 16 3.41 -2.57 -30.67
N THR A 17 2.15 -2.26 -30.97
CA THR A 17 1.30 -1.45 -30.10
C THR A 17 1.10 -2.12 -28.74
N LEU A 18 0.85 -3.43 -28.70
CA LEU A 18 0.73 -4.19 -27.46
C LEU A 18 2.03 -4.20 -26.66
N LEU A 19 3.18 -4.44 -27.32
CA LEU A 19 4.49 -4.43 -26.66
C LEU A 19 4.83 -3.05 -26.10
N LEU A 20 4.58 -1.99 -26.86
CA LEU A 20 4.79 -0.61 -26.41
C LEU A 20 3.88 -0.28 -25.22
N GLY A 21 2.60 -0.66 -25.28
CA GLY A 21 1.66 -0.48 -24.17
C GLY A 21 2.11 -1.21 -22.91
N ALA A 22 2.54 -2.47 -23.03
CA ALA A 22 3.07 -3.26 -21.92
C ALA A 22 4.37 -2.65 -21.36
N ALA A 23 5.27 -2.15 -22.22
CA ALA A 23 6.51 -1.50 -21.79
C ALA A 23 6.25 -0.18 -21.05
N LEU A 24 5.33 0.64 -21.54
CA LEU A 24 4.92 1.88 -20.88
C LEU A 24 4.28 1.59 -19.52
N LEU A 25 3.40 0.60 -19.44
CA LEU A 25 2.79 0.17 -18.19
C LEU A 25 3.83 -0.39 -17.20
N GLY A 26 4.75 -1.23 -17.67
CA GLY A 26 5.86 -1.75 -16.87
C GLY A 26 6.75 -0.64 -16.34
N THR A 27 7.00 0.40 -17.14
CA THR A 27 7.82 1.54 -16.74
C THR A 27 7.09 2.42 -15.74
N ALA A 28 5.81 2.72 -15.95
CA ALA A 28 4.98 3.48 -15.03
C ALA A 28 4.89 2.82 -13.64
N THR A 29 4.75 1.50 -13.59
CA THR A 29 4.68 0.76 -12.33
C THR A 29 6.03 0.67 -11.63
N ALA A 30 7.12 0.47 -12.39
CA ALA A 30 8.48 0.38 -11.85
C ALA A 30 9.04 1.74 -11.41
N ALA A 31 8.75 2.81 -12.15
CA ALA A 31 9.24 4.15 -11.90
C ALA A 31 8.07 5.15 -11.84
N PRO A 32 7.23 5.12 -10.79
CA PRO A 32 6.05 5.96 -10.67
C PRO A 32 6.36 7.46 -10.81
N GLN A 33 7.56 7.91 -10.42
CA GLN A 33 8.00 9.29 -10.55
C GLN A 33 7.99 9.81 -12.00
N LEU A 34 8.00 8.93 -13.00
CA LEU A 34 7.91 9.30 -14.42
C LEU A 34 6.48 9.64 -14.88
N LEU A 35 5.46 9.42 -14.06
CA LEU A 35 4.06 9.74 -14.35
C LEU A 35 3.69 11.23 -14.17
N ALA A 36 4.66 12.12 -14.38
CA ALA A 36 4.51 13.58 -14.34
C ALA A 36 3.72 14.07 -13.12
N TRP A 37 4.40 14.16 -11.97
CA TRP A 37 3.82 14.66 -10.73
C TRP A 37 3.97 16.19 -10.66
N PRO A 38 2.87 16.96 -10.65
CA PRO A 38 2.93 18.42 -10.66
C PRO A 38 3.49 19.01 -9.35
N TYR A 39 3.41 18.27 -8.24
CA TYR A 39 3.93 18.71 -6.95
C TYR A 39 4.88 17.68 -6.37
N SER A 40 6.00 18.15 -5.85
CA SER A 40 6.91 17.35 -5.03
C SER A 40 7.52 18.18 -3.91
N VAL A 41 7.82 17.53 -2.80
CA VAL A 41 8.54 18.13 -1.67
C VAL A 41 9.37 17.08 -0.97
N GLU A 42 10.53 17.47 -0.47
CA GLU A 42 11.33 16.66 0.44
C GLU A 42 11.03 17.05 1.88
N ILE A 43 10.63 16.07 2.69
CA ILE A 43 10.37 16.24 4.11
C ILE A 43 11.22 15.22 4.85
N GLY A 44 12.29 15.69 5.48
CA GLY A 44 13.28 14.80 6.09
C GLY A 44 13.89 13.89 5.02
N ARG A 45 13.72 12.58 5.16
CA ARG A 45 14.22 11.55 4.21
C ARG A 45 13.12 10.98 3.31
N THR A 46 11.94 11.61 3.32
CA THR A 46 10.83 11.22 2.46
C THR A 46 10.65 12.22 1.33
N THR A 47 10.77 11.77 0.09
CA THR A 47 10.32 12.54 -1.07
C THR A 47 8.84 12.24 -1.31
N VAL A 48 8.00 13.28 -1.21
CA VAL A 48 6.57 13.17 -1.49
C VAL A 48 6.29 13.73 -2.87
N TYR A 49 5.56 12.98 -3.68
CA TYR A 49 5.01 13.36 -4.97
C TYR A 49 3.49 13.39 -4.87
N SER A 50 2.84 14.38 -5.48
CA SER A 50 1.38 14.47 -5.47
C SER A 50 0.81 15.08 -6.74
N ASP A 51 -0.42 14.69 -7.07
CA ASP A 51 -1.25 15.31 -8.10
C ASP A 51 -1.90 16.62 -7.64
N ARG A 52 -1.93 16.87 -6.32
CA ARG A 52 -2.47 18.07 -5.68
C ARG A 52 -1.38 18.82 -4.90
N PRO A 53 -1.57 20.14 -4.63
CA PRO A 53 -0.66 20.88 -3.77
C PRO A 53 -0.47 20.15 -2.43
N ILE A 54 0.78 19.98 -2.00
CA ILE A 54 1.11 19.28 -0.76
C ILE A 54 1.03 20.30 0.39
N PRO A 55 0.07 20.16 1.31
CA PRO A 55 -0.12 21.15 2.37
C PRO A 55 0.92 20.94 3.49
N PRO A 56 1.22 21.97 4.30
CA PRO A 56 2.28 21.90 5.33
C PRO A 56 2.04 20.80 6.40
N GLU A 57 0.79 20.40 6.62
CA GLU A 57 0.36 19.33 7.51
C GLU A 57 0.98 17.97 7.15
N MET A 58 1.49 17.80 5.92
CA MET A 58 2.20 16.59 5.50
C MET A 58 3.35 16.23 6.45
N ARG A 59 4.01 17.22 7.06
CA ARG A 59 5.05 16.98 8.07
C ARG A 59 4.51 16.26 9.30
N ASN A 60 3.31 16.62 9.76
CA ASN A 60 2.67 15.99 10.92
C ASN A 60 2.20 14.57 10.59
N VAL A 61 1.66 14.35 9.39
CA VAL A 61 1.28 13.02 8.90
C VAL A 61 2.48 12.08 8.86
N LEU A 62 3.61 12.52 8.30
CA LEU A 62 4.84 11.74 8.26
C LEU A 62 5.38 11.47 9.67
N ALA A 63 5.48 12.50 10.52
CA ALA A 63 5.95 12.33 11.90
C ALA A 63 5.09 11.32 12.69
N ARG A 64 3.76 11.36 12.50
CA ARG A 64 2.84 10.40 13.13
C ARG A 64 3.06 8.98 12.60
N SER A 65 3.23 8.82 11.29
CA SER A 65 3.58 7.52 10.70
C SER A 65 4.89 6.98 11.27
N ASP A 66 5.92 7.83 11.39
CA ASP A 66 7.24 7.41 11.87
C ASP A 66 7.17 6.97 13.35
N VAL A 67 6.38 7.66 14.18
CA VAL A 67 6.11 7.25 15.56
C VAL A 67 5.42 5.88 15.64
N LEU A 68 4.48 5.58 14.73
CA LEU A 68 3.83 4.27 14.66
C LEU A 68 4.84 3.17 14.28
N VAL A 69 5.61 3.41 13.21
CA VAL A 69 6.61 2.46 12.73
C VAL A 69 7.71 2.21 13.78
N ALA A 70 8.13 3.24 14.53
CA ALA A 70 9.14 3.13 15.57
C ALA A 70 8.77 2.18 16.73
N GLN A 71 7.50 1.77 16.86
CA GLN A 71 7.08 0.75 17.83
C GLN A 71 7.42 -0.68 17.39
N SER A 72 7.74 -0.88 16.11
CA SER A 72 8.16 -2.15 15.56
C SER A 72 9.62 -2.42 15.93
N PRO A 73 9.97 -3.61 16.43
CA PRO A 73 11.38 -4.05 16.54
C PRO A 73 12.12 -4.09 15.20
N LEU A 74 11.39 -4.09 14.07
CA LEU A 74 11.95 -4.03 12.72
C LEU A 74 12.20 -2.59 12.23
N ALA A 75 11.93 -1.57 13.05
CA ALA A 75 12.02 -0.18 12.63
C ALA A 75 13.44 0.22 12.20
N GLU A 76 13.54 0.92 11.08
CA GLU A 76 14.78 1.49 10.57
C GLU A 76 14.67 3.03 10.58
N PRO A 77 15.30 3.72 11.55
CA PRO A 77 15.07 5.15 11.77
C PRO A 77 15.57 6.06 10.63
N ASN A 78 16.49 5.56 9.79
CA ASN A 78 17.13 6.35 8.73
C ASN A 78 16.67 5.97 7.32
N ARG A 79 15.54 5.28 7.19
CA ARG A 79 15.03 4.82 5.90
C ARG A 79 14.66 5.99 4.97
N GLU A 80 15.14 5.94 3.74
CA GLU A 80 14.66 6.81 2.67
C GLU A 80 13.37 6.26 2.07
N ARG A 81 12.42 7.14 1.78
CA ARG A 81 11.11 6.73 1.27
C ARG A 81 10.65 7.65 0.16
N ARG A 82 9.96 7.07 -0.82
CA ARG A 82 9.23 7.82 -1.84
C ARG A 82 7.75 7.57 -1.64
N LEU A 83 7.00 8.65 -1.50
CA LEU A 83 5.56 8.62 -1.28
C LEU A 83 4.87 9.25 -2.47
N PHE A 84 3.89 8.57 -3.05
CA PHE A 84 3.11 9.04 -4.18
C PHE A 84 1.65 9.15 -3.75
N LEU A 85 1.17 10.37 -3.60
CA LEU A 85 -0.17 10.70 -3.15
C LEU A 85 -1.08 10.97 -4.34
N THR A 86 -2.18 10.23 -4.44
CA THR A 86 -3.17 10.41 -5.51
C THR A 86 -4.49 10.97 -5.00
N ASP A 87 -5.36 11.33 -5.94
CA ASP A 87 -6.78 11.63 -5.77
C ASP A 87 -7.69 10.42 -6.03
N GLY A 88 -7.12 9.20 -6.10
CA GLY A 88 -7.84 7.96 -6.45
C GLY A 88 -8.28 7.86 -7.91
N GLY A 89 -7.91 8.84 -8.75
CA GLY A 89 -8.22 8.87 -10.17
C GLY A 89 -7.28 8.01 -11.03
N TRP A 90 -7.04 8.46 -12.26
CA TRP A 90 -6.38 7.62 -13.27
C TRP A 90 -4.95 7.20 -12.91
N ARG A 91 -4.19 8.00 -12.14
CA ARG A 91 -2.85 7.62 -11.67
C ARG A 91 -2.93 6.43 -10.73
N TRP A 92 -3.90 6.43 -9.82
CA TRP A 92 -4.17 5.29 -8.96
C TRP A 92 -4.58 4.07 -9.78
N ASP A 93 -5.55 4.21 -10.69
CA ASP A 93 -6.00 3.12 -11.55
C ASP A 93 -4.86 2.46 -12.34
N LEU A 94 -3.91 3.27 -12.84
CA LEU A 94 -2.74 2.81 -13.58
C LEU A 94 -1.73 2.10 -12.67
N LEU A 95 -1.52 2.59 -11.46
CA LEU A 95 -0.52 2.06 -10.53
C LEU A 95 -1.06 0.85 -9.73
N ALA A 96 -2.36 0.79 -9.48
CA ALA A 96 -3.02 -0.21 -8.65
C ALA A 96 -3.88 -1.19 -9.47
N LEU A 97 -3.46 -1.51 -10.71
CA LEU A 97 -4.25 -2.31 -11.66
C LEU A 97 -4.89 -3.58 -11.06
N THR A 98 -4.17 -4.27 -10.17
CA THR A 98 -4.61 -5.52 -9.52
C THR A 98 -5.17 -5.31 -8.11
N SER A 99 -5.21 -4.07 -7.62
CA SER A 99 -5.51 -3.73 -6.22
C SER A 99 -6.27 -2.40 -6.09
N ARG A 100 -7.18 -2.10 -7.03
CA ARG A 100 -7.87 -0.79 -7.10
C ARG A 100 -8.65 -0.42 -5.84
N GLY A 101 -9.10 -1.42 -5.07
CA GLY A 101 -9.78 -1.22 -3.78
C GLY A 101 -8.85 -1.11 -2.57
N ALA A 102 -7.53 -1.05 -2.75
CA ALA A 102 -6.57 -0.86 -1.66
C ALA A 102 -6.48 0.61 -1.23
N PHE A 103 -6.01 0.85 0.00
CA PHE A 103 -5.70 2.21 0.48
C PHE A 103 -4.32 2.67 0.02
N GLY A 104 -3.39 1.73 -0.11
CA GLY A 104 -2.05 1.97 -0.59
C GLY A 104 -1.44 0.68 -1.09
N LEU A 105 -0.24 0.80 -1.63
CA LEU A 105 0.62 -0.32 -1.98
C LEU A 105 2.07 0.11 -1.95
N ARG A 106 2.95 -0.79 -1.53
CA ARG A 106 4.39 -0.67 -1.80
C ARG A 106 4.76 -1.19 -3.18
N ARG A 107 5.87 -0.69 -3.74
CA ARG A 107 6.59 -1.37 -4.83
C ARG A 107 7.75 -2.18 -4.28
N PRO A 108 7.87 -3.46 -4.67
CA PRO A 108 9.04 -4.26 -4.35
C PRO A 108 10.34 -3.58 -4.74
N LEU A 109 11.36 -3.72 -3.88
CA LEU A 109 12.75 -3.28 -4.11
C LEU A 109 12.97 -1.78 -4.36
N ARG A 110 12.00 -0.90 -4.02
CA ARG A 110 12.03 0.51 -4.48
C ARG A 110 11.65 1.57 -3.46
N ASP A 111 11.42 1.21 -2.20
CA ASP A 111 11.03 2.15 -1.13
C ASP A 111 9.90 3.11 -1.52
N ALA A 112 9.05 2.67 -2.43
CA ALA A 112 8.03 3.48 -3.06
C ALA A 112 6.67 3.03 -2.54
N ILE A 113 5.94 3.96 -1.93
CA ILE A 113 4.60 3.76 -1.42
C ILE A 113 3.67 4.65 -2.22
N ILE A 114 2.64 4.03 -2.81
CA ILE A 114 1.61 4.70 -3.57
C ILE A 114 0.34 4.64 -2.73
N VAL A 115 -0.30 5.79 -2.54
CA VAL A 115 -1.52 5.92 -1.76
C VAL A 115 -2.66 6.31 -2.68
N ASN A 116 -3.85 5.75 -2.43
CA ASN A 116 -5.11 6.05 -3.11
C ASN A 116 -5.57 7.49 -2.80
N ASP A 117 -6.87 7.78 -2.90
CA ASP A 117 -7.44 9.11 -2.65
C ASP A 117 -7.08 9.62 -1.24
N SER A 118 -6.06 10.48 -1.21
CA SER A 118 -5.37 10.89 0.01
C SER A 118 -5.62 12.36 0.31
N ASN A 119 -6.23 12.63 1.45
CA ASN A 119 -6.41 13.98 1.96
C ASN A 119 -5.44 14.21 3.13
N VAL A 120 -4.34 14.90 2.82
CA VAL A 120 -3.28 15.20 3.80
C VAL A 120 -3.80 16.07 4.95
N ALA A 121 -4.61 17.09 4.66
CA ALA A 121 -5.12 18.01 5.67
C ALA A 121 -6.03 17.32 6.68
N ALA A 122 -6.76 16.28 6.25
CA ALA A 122 -7.63 15.48 7.10
C ALA A 122 -6.95 14.21 7.66
N ASP A 123 -5.67 13.98 7.38
CA ASP A 123 -4.97 12.72 7.66
C ASP A 123 -5.79 11.49 7.24
N ARG A 124 -6.32 11.49 6.00
CA ARG A 124 -7.34 10.52 5.55
C ARG A 124 -7.00 9.90 4.20
N VAL A 125 -7.32 8.62 4.03
CA VAL A 125 -7.30 7.92 2.74
C VAL A 125 -8.62 7.20 2.53
N GLU A 126 -9.11 7.24 1.30
CA GLU A 126 -10.33 6.54 0.88
C GLU A 126 -10.03 5.50 -0.19
N ASN A 127 -10.80 4.40 -0.19
CA ASN A 127 -10.74 3.39 -1.24
C ASN A 127 -12.10 3.15 -1.94
N GLY A 128 -13.11 3.97 -1.63
CA GLY A 128 -14.46 3.89 -2.17
C GLY A 128 -15.37 2.81 -1.58
N ALA A 129 -14.89 1.99 -0.62
CA ALA A 129 -15.75 1.00 0.02
C ALA A 129 -16.77 1.65 0.97
N PRO A 130 -18.06 1.25 0.92
CA PRO A 130 -19.11 1.89 1.72
C PRO A 130 -18.98 1.64 3.23
N VAL A 131 -18.28 0.57 3.63
CA VAL A 131 -18.00 0.24 5.03
C VAL A 131 -16.53 -0.10 5.14
N GLY A 132 -15.84 0.59 6.06
CA GLY A 132 -14.41 0.44 6.26
C GLY A 132 -13.54 0.94 5.11
N GLY A 133 -14.09 1.83 4.27
CA GLY A 133 -13.39 2.43 3.15
C GLY A 133 -12.63 3.72 3.47
N VAL A 134 -12.35 3.96 4.76
CA VAL A 134 -11.62 5.12 5.25
C VAL A 134 -10.57 4.66 6.27
N ARG A 135 -9.33 5.14 6.12
CA ARG A 135 -8.23 4.96 7.09
C ARG A 135 -7.47 6.26 7.26
N SER A 136 -6.63 6.33 8.29
CA SER A 136 -5.72 7.48 8.42
C SER A 136 -4.61 7.44 7.37
N LEU A 137 -4.18 8.58 6.84
CA LEU A 137 -3.06 8.62 5.90
C LEU A 137 -1.77 8.20 6.59
N SER A 138 -1.52 8.69 7.80
CA SER A 138 -0.39 8.31 8.64
C SER A 138 -0.36 6.81 8.93
N GLY A 139 -1.50 6.18 9.21
CA GLY A 139 -1.59 4.74 9.46
C GLY A 139 -1.42 3.90 8.19
N VAL A 140 -1.95 4.33 7.04
CA VAL A 140 -1.68 3.67 5.74
C VAL A 140 -0.19 3.75 5.39
N ILE A 141 0.43 4.91 5.57
CA ILE A 141 1.87 5.10 5.38
C ILE A 141 2.67 4.16 6.31
N ALA A 142 2.28 4.02 7.58
CA ALA A 142 2.92 3.10 8.53
C ALA A 142 2.72 1.62 8.16
N HIS A 143 1.51 1.25 7.72
CA HIS A 143 1.17 -0.09 7.25
C HIS A 143 2.06 -0.50 6.07
N GLU A 144 2.10 0.31 5.01
CA GLU A 144 2.92 0.01 3.82
C GLU A 144 4.42 0.02 4.13
N THR A 145 4.86 0.86 5.06
CA THR A 145 6.25 0.85 5.54
C THR A 145 6.58 -0.45 6.25
N THR A 146 5.64 -1.00 7.04
CA THR A 146 5.84 -2.27 7.74
C THR A 146 6.05 -3.41 6.76
N HIS A 147 5.32 -3.44 5.64
CA HIS A 147 5.55 -4.42 4.57
C HIS A 147 6.97 -4.33 3.99
N LEU A 148 7.51 -3.11 3.83
CA LEU A 148 8.90 -2.92 3.39
C LEU A 148 9.89 -3.49 4.43
N LEU A 149 9.71 -3.16 5.72
CA LEU A 149 10.59 -3.64 6.79
C LEU A 149 10.56 -5.17 6.93
N VAL A 150 9.39 -5.78 6.76
CA VAL A 150 9.25 -7.25 6.75
C VAL A 150 9.98 -7.86 5.54
N ALA A 151 9.86 -7.23 4.36
CA ALA A 151 10.55 -7.67 3.16
C ALA A 151 12.07 -7.55 3.28
N ASP A 152 12.59 -6.49 3.90
CA ASP A 152 14.04 -6.34 4.13
C ASP A 152 14.55 -7.35 5.16
N ARG A 153 13.77 -7.60 6.21
CA ARG A 153 14.14 -8.56 7.26
C ARG A 153 14.13 -10.02 6.79
N LEU A 154 13.16 -10.41 5.98
CA LEU A 154 12.96 -11.81 5.55
C LEU A 154 13.46 -12.10 4.13
N GLY A 155 13.63 -11.07 3.31
CA GLY A 155 13.73 -11.16 1.85
C GLY A 155 12.34 -11.15 1.18
N GLU A 156 12.25 -10.49 0.02
CA GLU A 156 10.99 -10.31 -0.75
C GLU A 156 10.22 -11.63 -0.96
N TRP A 157 10.91 -12.71 -1.31
CA TRP A 157 10.28 -14.01 -1.56
C TRP A 157 9.61 -14.60 -0.32
N ARG A 158 10.27 -14.53 0.83
CA ARG A 158 9.71 -15.06 2.08
C ARG A 158 8.57 -14.17 2.59
N ALA A 159 8.70 -12.86 2.43
CA ALA A 159 7.63 -11.92 2.75
C ALA A 159 6.36 -12.17 1.92
N LEU A 160 6.50 -12.46 0.62
CA LEU A 160 5.37 -12.80 -0.27
C LEU A 160 4.68 -14.12 0.09
N LEU A 161 5.42 -15.07 0.69
CA LEU A 161 4.89 -16.37 1.11
C LEU A 161 4.32 -16.37 2.52
N LEU A 162 4.40 -15.25 3.25
CA LEU A 162 3.83 -15.17 4.59
C LEU A 162 2.31 -15.40 4.54
N PRO A 163 1.76 -16.17 5.49
CA PRO A 163 0.33 -16.21 5.70
C PRO A 163 -0.23 -14.79 5.81
N SER A 164 -1.29 -14.49 5.05
CA SER A 164 -1.85 -13.13 4.96
C SER A 164 -2.18 -12.52 6.32
N TRP A 165 -2.65 -13.34 7.28
CA TRP A 165 -2.96 -12.86 8.64
C TRP A 165 -1.72 -12.33 9.38
N LYS A 166 -0.52 -12.82 9.06
CA LYS A 166 0.74 -12.30 9.60
C LYS A 166 1.16 -11.04 8.87
N SER A 167 1.16 -11.07 7.53
CA SER A 167 1.59 -9.95 6.71
C SER A 167 0.71 -8.71 6.95
N GLU A 168 -0.58 -8.82 6.66
CA GLU A 168 -1.54 -7.71 6.81
C GLU A 168 -1.81 -7.40 8.28
N GLY A 169 -1.93 -8.43 9.12
CA GLY A 169 -2.21 -8.25 10.54
C GLY A 169 -1.07 -7.58 11.30
N TYR A 170 0.19 -7.84 10.94
CA TYR A 170 1.33 -7.17 11.58
C TYR A 170 1.45 -5.73 11.13
N ALA A 171 1.25 -5.45 9.84
CA ALA A 171 1.19 -4.08 9.33
C ALA A 171 0.07 -3.26 10.00
N ASP A 172 -1.12 -3.84 10.16
CA ASP A 172 -2.23 -3.21 10.91
C ASP A 172 -1.95 -3.09 12.43
N TYR A 173 -1.23 -4.05 13.01
CA TYR A 173 -0.81 -4.00 14.41
C TYR A 173 0.13 -2.82 14.65
N VAL A 174 1.15 -2.63 13.79
CA VAL A 174 2.09 -1.51 13.85
C VAL A 174 1.40 -0.18 13.55
N ALA A 175 0.50 -0.13 12.56
CA ALA A 175 -0.30 1.06 12.26
C ALA A 175 -1.30 1.42 13.39
N ARG A 176 -1.55 0.49 14.32
CA ARG A 176 -2.51 0.60 15.44
C ARG A 176 -3.94 0.87 14.99
N GLU A 177 -4.28 0.53 13.75
CA GLU A 177 -5.61 0.65 13.19
C GLU A 177 -5.90 -0.50 12.22
N SER A 178 -7.17 -0.70 11.90
CA SER A 178 -7.65 -1.61 10.85
C SER A 178 -8.77 -0.90 10.08
N SER A 179 -9.19 -1.45 8.95
CA SER A 179 -10.26 -0.87 8.14
C SER A 179 -11.62 -0.78 8.85
N LEU A 180 -11.84 -1.46 9.97
CA LEU A 180 -13.09 -1.41 10.74
C LEU A 180 -12.89 -0.90 12.17
N SER A 181 -13.89 -0.17 12.67
CA SER A 181 -14.09 0.06 14.09
C SER A 181 -14.69 -1.17 14.78
N ASP A 182 -14.59 -1.23 16.11
CA ASP A 182 -15.23 -2.31 16.91
C ASP A 182 -16.74 -2.37 16.68
N GLY A 183 -17.40 -1.20 16.58
CA GLY A 183 -18.82 -1.09 16.33
C GLY A 183 -19.22 -1.57 14.93
N ASP A 184 -18.46 -1.20 13.90
CA ASP A 184 -18.69 -1.66 12.53
C ASP A 184 -18.50 -3.17 12.41
N TYR A 185 -17.45 -3.70 13.02
CA TYR A 185 -17.19 -5.13 13.04
C TYR A 185 -18.32 -5.89 13.75
N ALA A 186 -18.74 -5.44 14.94
CA ALA A 186 -19.83 -6.06 15.69
C ALA A 186 -21.15 -6.06 14.90
N ARG A 187 -21.47 -4.95 14.24
CA ARG A 187 -22.65 -4.82 13.37
C ARG A 187 -22.59 -5.77 12.17
N LEU A 188 -21.45 -5.84 11.49
CA LEU A 188 -21.28 -6.75 10.35
C LEU A 188 -21.40 -8.22 10.77
N ARG A 189 -20.79 -8.59 11.91
CA ARG A 189 -20.90 -9.93 12.49
C ARG A 189 -22.35 -10.28 12.85
N ALA A 190 -23.07 -9.39 13.51
CA ALA A 190 -24.47 -9.61 13.90
C ALA A 190 -25.39 -9.82 12.68
N ASN A 191 -25.12 -9.10 11.59
CA ASN A 191 -25.88 -9.19 10.35
C ASN A 191 -25.45 -10.36 9.44
N GLY A 192 -24.50 -11.22 9.88
CA GLY A 192 -23.98 -12.34 9.10
C GLY A 192 -23.20 -11.93 7.84
N ALA A 193 -22.85 -10.65 7.69
CA ALA A 193 -22.10 -10.17 6.54
C ALA A 193 -20.64 -10.62 6.65
N ARG A 194 -20.05 -11.06 5.54
CA ARG A 194 -18.60 -11.23 5.38
C ARG A 194 -18.09 -10.17 4.40
N ARG A 195 -17.09 -9.40 4.82
CA ARG A 195 -16.43 -8.39 4.01
C ARG A 195 -14.93 -8.49 4.20
N ASP A 196 -14.16 -8.15 3.18
CA ASP A 196 -12.69 -8.18 3.24
C ASP A 196 -12.15 -7.32 4.40
N ALA A 197 -12.80 -6.19 4.71
CA ALA A 197 -12.45 -5.34 5.84
C ALA A 197 -12.48 -6.07 7.21
N MET A 198 -13.27 -7.14 7.35
CA MET A 198 -13.31 -7.95 8.58
C MET A 198 -12.04 -8.79 8.74
N PHE A 199 -11.45 -9.26 7.65
CA PHE A 199 -10.20 -10.01 7.69
C PHE A 199 -9.08 -9.17 8.31
N TYR A 200 -8.94 -7.90 7.90
CA TYR A 200 -7.93 -6.98 8.45
C TYR A 200 -8.11 -6.77 9.96
N TYR A 201 -9.35 -6.54 10.40
CA TYR A 201 -9.68 -6.42 11.81
C TYR A 201 -9.32 -7.69 12.61
N GLU A 202 -9.71 -8.87 12.11
CA GLU A 202 -9.43 -10.16 12.75
C GLU A 202 -7.93 -10.50 12.75
N ALA A 203 -7.22 -10.24 11.65
CA ALA A 203 -5.79 -10.50 11.49
C ALA A 203 -4.96 -9.66 12.46
N ARG A 204 -5.24 -8.37 12.60
CA ARG A 204 -4.59 -7.47 13.57
C ARG A 204 -4.70 -8.01 14.99
N ARG A 205 -5.90 -8.47 15.39
CA ARG A 205 -6.15 -9.03 16.73
C ARG A 205 -5.45 -10.37 16.90
N ARG A 206 -5.44 -11.22 15.88
CA ARG A 206 -4.71 -12.49 15.88
C ARG A 206 -3.21 -12.28 16.08
N VAL A 207 -2.61 -11.26 15.44
CA VAL A 207 -1.21 -10.89 15.64
C VAL A 207 -0.96 -10.38 17.05
N ALA A 208 -1.80 -9.48 17.57
CA ALA A 208 -1.69 -9.00 18.94
C ALA A 208 -1.70 -10.16 19.95
N ASP A 209 -2.60 -11.14 19.75
CA ASP A 209 -2.67 -12.34 20.59
C ASP A 209 -1.46 -13.26 20.43
N ALA A 210 -0.93 -13.43 19.21
CA ALA A 210 0.27 -14.22 18.96
C ALA A 210 1.51 -13.60 19.63
N LEU A 211 1.69 -12.28 19.51
CA LEU A 211 2.77 -11.54 20.16
C LEU A 211 2.65 -11.62 21.69
N ARG A 212 1.45 -11.46 22.24
CA ARG A 212 1.22 -11.61 23.68
C ARG A 212 1.60 -13.01 24.19
N ARG A 213 1.28 -14.07 23.42
CA ARG A 213 1.61 -15.46 23.80
C ARG A 213 3.10 -15.79 23.69
N ASN A 214 3.83 -15.14 22.77
CA ASN A 214 5.24 -15.44 22.52
C ASN A 214 6.22 -14.41 23.13
N GLY A 215 5.74 -13.56 24.05
CA GLY A 215 6.57 -12.56 24.75
C GLY A 215 6.95 -11.35 23.89
N GLY A 216 6.22 -11.07 22.82
CA GLY A 216 6.47 -9.94 21.91
C GLY A 216 7.52 -10.24 20.84
N ASN A 217 7.89 -11.51 20.63
CA ASN A 217 8.88 -11.88 19.65
C ASN A 217 8.30 -11.83 18.22
N VAL A 218 8.54 -10.71 17.55
CA VAL A 218 8.07 -10.47 16.17
C VAL A 218 8.68 -11.44 15.18
N GLU A 219 9.98 -11.75 15.29
CA GLU A 219 10.65 -12.65 14.36
C GLU A 219 10.10 -14.07 14.44
N ALA A 220 9.86 -14.57 15.65
CA ALA A 220 9.23 -15.86 15.87
C ALA A 220 7.78 -15.87 15.36
N MET A 221 7.03 -14.77 15.51
CA MET A 221 5.66 -14.66 14.99
C MET A 221 5.62 -14.69 13.46
N LEU A 222 6.52 -13.96 12.81
CA LEU A 222 6.63 -13.94 11.35
C LEU A 222 7.17 -15.27 10.80
N GLY A 223 8.13 -15.89 11.47
CA GLY A 223 8.84 -17.09 11.01
C GLY A 223 8.28 -18.44 11.44
N GLY A 224 7.46 -18.52 12.49
CA GLY A 224 6.96 -19.80 13.03
C GLY A 224 5.63 -20.23 12.40
N ASP A 225 5.55 -21.45 11.89
CA ASP A 225 4.36 -22.00 11.23
C ASP A 225 3.10 -22.04 12.13
#